data_AF-A0A2U3JXK0-F1
#
_entry.id   AF-A0A2U3JXK0-F1
#
_cell.length_a   1.000
_cell.length_b   1.000
_cell.length_c   1.000
_cell.angle_alpha   90.00
_cell.angle_beta   90.00
_cell.angle_gamma   90.00
#
_symmetry.space_group_name_H-M   'P 1'
#
loop_
_entity.id
_entity.type
_entity.pdbx_description
1 polymer ?
#
loop_
_entity_poly.entity_id
_entity_poly.type
_entity_poly.pdbx_seq_one_letter_code
_entity_poly.pdbx_strand_id
1 'polypeptide(L)'
;MLPQFLLAETTVREAGTGPDLNIGDQQGETLILTLGITRIIEQESIDMSVWGSADGSDWGAKPLISFPQKFYCGTYQILLDLSEPGTVKYLRAKWQVNRWGKGDPTPLFGIYLFVQSMERRLAAAG
;
A
#
# COMPACT_ATOMS: atom_id res chain seq x y z
N MET A 1 2.73 -17.90 0.00
CA MET A 1 1.35 -17.54 -0.43
C MET A 1 1.40 -16.68 -1.70
N LEU A 2 0.36 -16.75 -2.55
CA LEU A 2 0.23 -15.84 -3.70
C LEU A 2 0.04 -14.39 -3.21
N PRO A 3 0.56 -13.39 -3.95
CA PRO A 3 0.33 -11.99 -3.62
C PRO A 3 -1.16 -11.64 -3.66
N GLN A 4 -1.64 -10.94 -2.64
CA GLN A 4 -3.00 -10.41 -2.57
C GLN A 4 -2.97 -8.92 -2.85
N PHE A 5 -3.77 -8.46 -3.80
CA PHE A 5 -3.81 -7.04 -4.17
C PHE A 5 -4.69 -6.25 -3.20
N LEU A 6 -4.15 -5.19 -2.60
CA LEU A 6 -4.93 -4.12 -1.96
C LEU A 6 -5.55 -3.21 -3.01
N LEU A 7 -4.86 -3.06 -4.14
CA LEU A 7 -5.29 -2.24 -5.25
C LEU A 7 -4.81 -2.91 -6.53
N ALA A 8 -5.73 -3.42 -7.33
CA ALA A 8 -5.46 -3.86 -8.69
C ALA A 8 -4.98 -2.66 -9.54
N GLU A 9 -4.28 -2.93 -10.64
CA GLU A 9 -3.75 -1.85 -11.47
C GLU A 9 -4.84 -0.88 -11.91
N THR A 10 -4.67 0.38 -11.50
CA THR A 10 -5.67 1.44 -11.66
C THR A 10 -4.97 2.72 -12.07
N THR A 11 -5.58 3.48 -12.98
CA THR A 11 -5.16 4.85 -13.26
C THR A 11 -5.88 5.80 -12.30
N VAL A 12 -5.12 6.57 -11.53
CA VAL A 12 -5.64 7.55 -10.57
C VAL A 12 -5.26 8.97 -10.98
N ARG A 13 -6.19 9.90 -10.76
CA ARG A 13 -6.08 11.33 -11.12
C ARG A 13 -6.31 12.27 -9.95
N GLU A 14 -6.72 11.74 -8.82
CA GLU A 14 -7.04 12.47 -7.60
C GLU A 14 -6.78 11.59 -6.37
N ALA A 15 -6.87 12.20 -5.19
CA ALA A 15 -6.81 11.50 -3.92
C ALA A 15 -7.88 10.42 -3.83
N GLY A 16 -7.56 9.29 -3.19
CA GLY A 16 -8.51 8.19 -3.14
C GLY A 16 -8.15 7.11 -2.13
N THR A 17 -9.06 6.14 -2.06
CA THR A 17 -8.96 4.99 -1.17
C THR A 17 -9.31 3.74 -1.97
N GLY A 18 -8.54 2.68 -1.75
CA GLY A 18 -8.74 1.38 -2.38
C GLY A 18 -9.81 0.54 -1.68
N PRO A 19 -10.14 -0.63 -2.23
CA PRO A 19 -11.02 -1.59 -1.58
C PRO A 19 -10.42 -2.11 -0.28
N ASP A 20 -11.29 -2.66 0.57
CA ASP A 20 -10.90 -3.30 1.82
C ASP A 20 -10.50 -4.75 1.55
N LEU A 21 -9.31 -5.13 2.03
CA LEU A 21 -8.79 -6.49 1.97
C LEU A 21 -8.85 -7.10 3.38
N ASN A 22 -9.61 -8.19 3.53
CA ASN A 22 -9.56 -9.00 4.75
C ASN A 22 -8.30 -9.85 4.74
N ILE A 23 -7.44 -9.69 5.75
CA ILE A 23 -6.16 -10.41 5.87
C ILE A 23 -6.27 -11.74 6.63
N GLY A 24 -7.48 -12.12 7.07
CA GLY A 24 -7.79 -13.41 7.67
C GLY A 24 -6.85 -13.77 8.83
N ASP A 25 -6.22 -14.94 8.72
CA ASP A 25 -5.30 -15.51 9.72
C ASP A 25 -3.87 -14.97 9.60
N GLN A 26 -3.57 -14.05 8.68
CA GLN A 26 -2.23 -13.42 8.56
C GLN A 26 -1.96 -12.38 9.68
N GLN A 27 -2.74 -12.43 10.76
CA GLN A 27 -2.54 -11.65 11.97
C GLN A 27 -1.26 -12.15 12.68
N GLY A 28 -0.41 -11.24 13.17
CA GLY A 28 0.84 -11.63 13.83
C GLY A 28 2.02 -11.86 12.87
N GLU A 29 1.86 -11.63 11.57
CA GLU A 29 2.92 -11.78 10.56
C GLU A 29 3.54 -10.43 10.14
N THR A 30 4.78 -10.48 9.65
CA THR A 30 5.36 -9.36 8.89
C THR A 30 4.98 -9.52 7.42
N LEU A 31 4.36 -8.50 6.84
CA LEU A 31 3.96 -8.44 5.44
C LEU A 31 4.94 -7.61 4.63
N ILE A 32 5.19 -8.03 3.39
CA ILE A 32 5.91 -7.27 2.38
C ILE A 32 4.87 -6.57 1.50
N LEU A 33 4.86 -5.24 1.51
CA LEU A 33 4.02 -4.42 0.65
C LEU A 33 4.82 -4.01 -0.58
N THR A 34 4.30 -4.28 -1.78
CA THR A 34 4.93 -3.87 -3.04
C THR A 34 4.01 -2.92 -3.81
N LEU A 35 4.43 -1.65 -3.91
CA LEU A 35 3.81 -0.62 -4.74
C LEU A 35 4.46 -0.64 -6.12
N GLY A 36 3.67 -0.84 -7.17
CA GLY A 36 4.09 -0.60 -8.55
C GLY A 36 3.53 0.73 -9.05
N ILE A 37 4.41 1.54 -9.65
CA ILE A 37 4.03 2.72 -10.43
C ILE A 37 4.38 2.43 -11.89
N THR A 38 3.35 2.25 -12.72
CA THR A 38 3.47 1.84 -14.13
C THR A 38 3.40 3.02 -15.09
N ARG A 39 2.79 4.12 -14.66
CA ARG A 39 2.66 5.34 -15.45
C ARG A 39 2.73 6.57 -14.57
N ILE A 40 3.42 7.59 -15.07
CA ILE A 40 3.54 8.92 -14.46
C ILE A 40 3.81 9.95 -15.57
N ILE A 41 3.51 11.22 -15.33
CA ILE A 41 3.97 12.36 -16.12
C ILE A 41 5.04 13.17 -15.35
N GLU A 42 5.73 14.11 -15.98
CA GLU A 42 6.75 14.91 -15.29
C GLU A 42 6.13 15.83 -14.22
N GLN A 43 6.85 16.11 -13.12
CA GLN A 43 6.47 17.10 -12.09
C GLN A 43 5.15 16.79 -11.35
N GLU A 44 5.03 15.56 -10.87
CA GLU A 44 3.98 15.13 -9.95
C GLU A 44 4.54 14.19 -8.88
N SER A 45 3.78 14.00 -7.82
CA SER A 45 4.12 13.10 -6.73
C SER A 45 2.91 12.31 -6.26
N ILE A 46 3.19 11.16 -5.67
CA ILE A 46 2.19 10.32 -4.99
C ILE A 46 2.69 9.95 -3.59
N ASP A 47 1.80 10.10 -2.63
CA ASP A 47 1.94 9.60 -1.27
C ASP A 47 1.00 8.40 -1.12
N MET A 48 1.57 7.23 -0.81
CA MET A 48 0.83 5.97 -0.66
C MET A 48 0.93 5.47 0.78
N SER A 49 -0.20 5.11 1.37
CA SER A 49 -0.29 4.63 2.75
C SER A 49 -1.20 3.42 2.87
N VAL A 50 -0.90 2.57 3.85
CA VAL A 50 -1.74 1.41 4.19
C VAL A 50 -2.36 1.64 5.56
N TRP A 51 -3.66 1.41 5.64
CA TRP A 51 -4.48 1.61 6.82
C TRP A 51 -5.01 0.28 7.31
N GLY A 52 -5.15 0.14 8.62
CA GLY A 52 -5.67 -1.06 9.28
C GLY A 52 -6.99 -0.79 9.96
N SER A 53 -7.85 -1.80 9.98
CA SER A 53 -9.11 -1.77 10.71
C SER A 53 -9.40 -3.13 11.34
N ALA A 54 -10.00 -3.12 12.53
CA ALA A 54 -10.46 -4.34 13.20
C ALA A 54 -11.85 -4.79 12.69
N ASP A 55 -12.66 -3.87 12.19
CA ASP A 55 -14.09 -4.08 11.86
C ASP A 55 -14.47 -3.70 10.41
N GLY A 56 -13.54 -3.14 9.64
CA GLY A 56 -13.74 -2.67 8.27
C GLY A 56 -14.35 -1.27 8.19
N SER A 57 -14.72 -0.64 9.32
CA SER A 57 -15.43 0.64 9.37
C SER A 57 -14.60 1.75 10.00
N ASP A 58 -13.94 1.48 11.13
CA ASP A 58 -12.99 2.39 11.76
C ASP A 58 -11.56 2.06 11.33
N TRP A 59 -10.86 3.05 10.80
CA TRP A 59 -9.50 2.90 10.27
C TRP A 59 -8.47 3.65 11.11
N GLY A 60 -8.86 4.18 12.26
CA GLY A 60 -8.00 4.94 13.15
C GLY A 60 -7.61 6.32 12.61
N ALA A 61 -6.76 7.01 13.38
CA ALA A 61 -6.34 8.38 13.08
C ALA A 61 -5.05 8.48 12.24
N LYS A 62 -4.29 7.39 12.11
CA LYS A 62 -3.00 7.35 11.42
C LYS A 62 -2.85 6.06 10.59
N PRO A 63 -2.11 6.09 9.48
CA PRO A 63 -1.80 4.88 8.73
C PRO A 63 -0.95 3.92 9.57
N LEU A 64 -1.01 2.63 9.24
CA LEU A 64 -0.09 1.64 9.80
C LEU A 64 1.34 1.88 9.28
N ILE A 65 1.44 2.19 7.99
CA ILE A 65 2.71 2.52 7.34
C ILE A 65 2.46 3.37 6.08
N SER A 66 3.46 4.16 5.69
CA SER A 66 3.44 4.94 4.45
C SER A 66 4.74 4.75 3.69
N PHE A 67 4.64 4.67 2.36
CA PHE A 67 5.81 4.76 1.50
C PHE A 67 6.36 6.19 1.55
N PRO A 68 7.69 6.38 1.47
CA PRO A 68 8.24 7.70 1.14
C PRO A 68 7.65 8.17 -0.19
N GLN A 69 7.36 9.46 -0.29
CA GLN A 69 6.78 10.08 -1.48
C GLN A 69 7.51 9.66 -2.77
N LYS A 70 6.75 9.33 -3.82
CA LYS A 70 7.28 8.83 -5.09
C LYS A 70 7.01 9.79 -6.25
N PHE A 71 7.92 9.76 -7.22
CA PHE A 71 7.99 10.69 -8.34
C PHE A 71 8.32 9.99 -9.67
N TYR A 72 8.44 8.66 -9.67
CA TYR A 72 8.92 7.90 -10.82
C TYR A 72 8.21 6.55 -10.93
N CYS A 73 8.19 6.00 -12.15
CA CYS A 73 7.81 4.61 -12.35
C CYS A 73 8.82 3.66 -11.67
N GLY A 74 8.33 2.49 -11.26
CA GLY A 74 9.14 1.47 -10.63
C GLY A 74 8.36 0.65 -9.61
N THR A 75 9.05 -0.29 -8.99
CA THR A 75 8.53 -1.08 -7.87
C THR A 75 9.21 -0.64 -6.58
N TYR A 76 8.42 -0.48 -5.53
CA TYR A 76 8.87 -0.03 -4.22
C TYR A 76 8.35 -0.98 -3.16
N GLN A 77 9.20 -1.37 -2.21
CA GLN A 77 8.85 -2.30 -1.16
C GLN A 77 9.05 -1.68 0.22
N ILE A 78 8.12 -1.99 1.14
CA ILE A 78 8.23 -1.70 2.57
C ILE A 78 7.71 -2.89 3.37
N LEU A 79 8.18 -3.03 4.61
CA LEU A 79 7.74 -4.07 5.53
C LEU A 79 6.70 -3.51 6.50
N LEU A 80 5.56 -4.17 6.60
CA LEU A 80 4.52 -3.89 7.58
C LEU A 80 4.55 -4.99 8.64
N ASP A 81 4.89 -4.63 9.88
CA ASP A 81 4.83 -5.56 11.00
C ASP A 81 3.44 -5.55 11.63
N LEU A 82 2.76 -6.71 11.63
CA LEU A 82 1.49 -6.93 12.31
C LEU A 82 1.65 -7.89 13.50
N SER A 83 2.86 -7.99 14.06
CA SER A 83 3.18 -8.88 15.18
C SER A 83 2.33 -8.65 16.43
N GLU A 84 1.75 -7.46 16.61
CA GLU A 84 0.77 -7.17 17.66
C GLU A 84 -0.58 -7.89 17.38
N PRO A 85 -0.97 -8.90 18.18
CA PRO A 85 -2.13 -9.73 17.85
C PRO A 85 -3.47 -9.00 18.00
N GLY A 86 -4.40 -9.24 17.07
CA GLY A 86 -5.83 -8.95 17.24
C GLY A 86 -6.30 -7.51 16.97
N THR A 87 -5.42 -6.62 16.52
CA THR A 87 -5.75 -5.19 16.29
C THR A 87 -6.13 -4.86 14.84
N VAL A 88 -5.75 -5.69 13.86
CA VAL A 88 -5.99 -5.43 12.44
C VAL A 88 -6.52 -6.69 11.73
N LYS A 89 -7.70 -6.59 11.11
CA LYS A 89 -8.34 -7.64 10.29
C LYS A 89 -8.53 -7.23 8.84
N TYR A 90 -8.58 -5.94 8.57
CA TYR A 90 -8.75 -5.37 7.25
C TYR A 90 -7.61 -4.40 6.95
N LEU A 91 -7.11 -4.46 5.73
CA LEU A 91 -6.18 -3.50 5.17
C LEU A 91 -6.83 -2.74 4.01
N ARG A 92 -6.47 -1.48 3.83
CA ARG A 92 -6.78 -0.73 2.59
C ARG A 92 -5.67 0.23 2.24
N ALA A 93 -5.57 0.53 0.94
CA ALA A 93 -4.68 1.55 0.43
C ALA A 93 -5.35 2.93 0.50
N LYS A 94 -4.60 3.97 0.81
CA LYS A 94 -5.00 5.37 0.57
C LYS A 94 -3.88 6.12 -0.10
N TRP A 95 -4.22 6.97 -1.05
CA TRP A 95 -3.27 7.79 -1.78
C TRP A 95 -3.66 9.26 -1.84
N GLN A 96 -2.63 10.10 -1.93
CA GLN A 96 -2.72 11.50 -2.31
C GLN A 96 -1.82 11.72 -3.52
N VAL A 97 -2.28 12.53 -4.46
CA VAL A 97 -1.50 12.88 -5.66
C VAL A 97 -1.38 14.40 -5.74
N ASN A 98 -0.23 14.86 -6.20
CA ASN A 98 0.07 16.28 -6.34
C ASN A 98 0.73 16.55 -7.69
N ARG A 99 0.40 17.68 -8.31
CA ARG A 99 0.86 18.08 -9.64
C ARG A 99 1.27 19.54 -9.61
N TRP A 100 2.49 19.85 -10.06
CA TRP A 100 3.01 21.23 -10.05
C TRP A 100 3.71 21.65 -11.35
N GLY A 101 3.62 20.84 -12.39
CA GLY A 101 4.24 21.18 -13.67
C GLY A 101 3.36 22.01 -14.58
N LYS A 102 3.94 22.37 -15.72
CA LYS A 102 3.27 23.16 -16.76
C LYS A 102 2.33 22.27 -17.59
N GLY A 103 1.18 22.81 -17.99
CA GLY A 103 0.19 22.12 -18.81
C GLY A 103 -1.05 21.70 -18.02
N ASP A 104 -1.59 20.52 -18.33
CA ASP A 104 -2.76 19.96 -17.64
C ASP A 104 -2.47 19.81 -16.13
N PRO A 105 -3.29 20.45 -15.26
CA PRO A 105 -3.09 20.38 -13.81
C PRO A 105 -3.54 19.04 -13.21
N THR A 106 -4.13 18.14 -13.99
CA THR A 106 -4.61 16.84 -13.53
C THR A 106 -3.44 15.86 -13.37
N PRO A 107 -3.20 15.31 -12.16
CA PRO A 107 -2.25 14.21 -11.97
C PRO A 107 -2.58 12.98 -12.84
N LEU A 108 -1.57 12.16 -13.14
CA LEU A 108 -1.76 10.90 -13.87
C LEU A 108 -0.81 9.81 -13.37
N PHE A 109 -1.33 8.93 -12.51
CA PHE A 109 -0.59 7.77 -12.01
C PHE A 109 -1.24 6.45 -12.43
N GLY A 110 -0.47 5.53 -13.00
CA GLY A 110 -0.83 4.12 -13.08
C GLY A 110 -0.21 3.37 -11.91
N ILE A 111 -1.03 2.76 -11.05
CA ILE A 111 -0.56 2.16 -9.80
C ILE A 111 -1.21 0.81 -9.50
N TYR A 112 -0.47 -0.07 -8.82
CA TYR A 112 -1.01 -1.24 -8.12
C TYR A 112 -0.32 -1.40 -6.76
N LEU A 113 -0.98 -2.08 -5.83
CA LEU A 113 -0.41 -2.41 -4.52
C LEU A 113 -0.82 -3.83 -4.14
N PHE A 114 0.16 -4.67 -3.80
CA PHE A 114 -0.10 -6.01 -3.26
C PHE A 114 0.72 -6.31 -2.00
N VAL A 115 0.26 -7.30 -1.24
CA VAL A 115 0.94 -7.84 -0.05
C VAL A 115 1.37 -9.27 -0.28
N GLN A 116 2.45 -9.65 0.39
CA GLN A 116 2.87 -11.03 0.56
C GLN A 116 3.30 -11.25 2.01
N SER A 117 2.99 -12.43 2.56
CA SER A 117 3.58 -12.87 3.84
C SER A 117 5.09 -12.98 3.69
N MET A 118 5.87 -12.42 4.62
CA MET A 118 7.29 -12.71 4.69
C MET A 118 7.46 -14.15 5.18
N GLU A 119 7.94 -15.05 4.32
CA GLU A 119 8.24 -16.42 4.75
C GLU A 119 9.34 -16.38 5.81
N ARG A 120 8.98 -16.72 7.05
CA ARG A 120 9.94 -16.92 8.13
C ARG A 120 10.68 -18.21 7.80
N ARG A 121 11.77 -18.13 7.01
CA ARG A 121 12.72 -19.25 6.93
C ARG A 121 13.24 -19.46 8.34
N LEU A 122 12.75 -20.50 9.01
CA LEU A 122 13.36 -21.01 10.23
C LEU A 122 14.81 -21.36 9.86
N ALA A 123 15.74 -20.50 10.26
CA ALA A 123 17.13 -20.89 10.33
C ALA A 123 17.20 -21.97 11.42
N ALA A 124 17.14 -23.23 10.99
CA ALA A 124 17.60 -24.33 11.81
C ALA A 124 19.12 -24.18 11.95
N ALA A 125 19.55 -23.33 12.89
CA ALA A 125 20.89 -23.39 13.42
C ALA A 125 20.88 -24.50 14.47
N GLY A 126 21.46 -25.64 14.10
CA GLY A 126 21.73 -26.76 15.00
C GLY A 126 22.90 -26.49 15.94
#